data_AF-A0A8I2YK48-F1
#
_entry.id   AF-A0A8I2YK48-F1
#
_cell.length_a   1.000
_cell.length_b   1.000
_cell.length_c   1.000
_cell.angle_alpha   90.00
_cell.angle_beta   90.00
_cell.angle_gamma   90.00
#
_symmetry.space_group_name_H-M   'P 1'
#
loop_
_entity.id
_entity.type
_entity.pdbx_description
1 polymer ?
#
loop_
_entity_poly.entity_id
_entity_poly.type
_entity_poly.pdbx_seq_one_letter_code
_entity_poly.pdbx_strand_id
1 'polypeptide(L)'
;MLSVQLLKQFERHGDLADLQRAITVLQQLVRSMSDWDDGYREGLGPISVRFRASRNWILCARRIRHPSLLRAHSIAINLLPQLAWIGLSLAHRYAELKRGADVVREAAAAALDSGFPELAVEWLEQGRSIVWGELLQLRGSYEQLSSAHPDHARRLRELSAALDDAGATREKALSTFSESTDDPIHRATPTLQQVADTHRTLAIERDKLLQDIRRLPGFNQFLLPKAFSQLRASAHSGPVVVLNAAERRCDALIVLANMDHVIHVPLPNFTFQRSTDLQSILKSFLRDALVERTGQIERWDRGTWESFLSPLWKCVVEPVIDALAFSTPGDLSRIFWCPTGPFVFLPIHAAGLYDAKYSAPGHKVFDFVVSSYVPTLSVLAPSNIRVAHSSDLRLLLVGQPPSDGLNHLQGVAHELEDINTHALPSSNLLSALSRKSLG
;
A
#
# COMPACT_ATOMS: atom_id res chain seq x y z
N MET A 1 23.60 -6.24 19.26
CA MET A 1 24.38 -7.46 19.55
C MET A 1 23.81 -8.25 20.73
N LEU A 2 23.53 -7.64 21.89
CA LEU A 2 22.96 -8.33 23.06
C LEU A 2 21.51 -8.83 22.89
N SER A 3 20.60 -8.03 22.31
CA SER A 3 19.20 -8.45 22.11
C SER A 3 19.03 -9.64 21.17
N VAL A 4 19.90 -9.76 20.16
CA VAL A 4 19.92 -10.91 19.23
C VAL A 4 20.47 -12.16 19.93
N GLN A 5 21.44 -12.02 20.82
CA GLN A 5 21.95 -13.13 21.63
C GLN A 5 20.88 -13.63 22.60
N LEU A 6 20.15 -12.74 23.26
CA LEU A 6 19.03 -13.09 24.15
C LEU A 6 17.90 -13.80 23.39
N LEU A 7 17.58 -13.36 22.17
CA LEU A 7 16.63 -14.06 21.29
C LEU A 7 17.08 -15.49 20.96
N LYS A 8 18.36 -15.68 20.63
CA LYS A 8 18.94 -17.02 20.36
C LYS A 8 19.00 -17.89 21.61
N GLN A 9 19.22 -17.30 22.79
CA GLN A 9 19.19 -18.02 24.07
C GLN A 9 17.78 -18.49 24.41
N PHE A 10 16.77 -17.65 24.21
CA PHE A 10 15.37 -18.05 24.31
C PHE A 10 15.04 -19.21 23.35
N GLU A 11 15.48 -19.15 22.09
CA GLU A 11 15.23 -20.23 21.11
C GLU A 11 15.87 -21.57 21.51
N ARG A 12 16.92 -21.55 22.34
CA ARG A 12 17.59 -22.76 22.84
C ARG A 12 17.02 -23.28 24.15
N HIS A 13 16.64 -22.40 25.08
CA HIS A 13 16.31 -22.77 26.45
C HIS A 13 14.86 -22.47 26.86
N GLY A 14 14.12 -21.70 26.06
CA GLY A 14 12.72 -21.35 26.33
C GLY A 14 12.50 -20.36 27.48
N ASP A 15 13.55 -19.76 28.05
CA ASP A 15 13.44 -18.88 29.21
C ASP A 15 12.82 -17.52 28.87
N LEU A 16 11.62 -17.25 29.39
CA LEU A 16 10.90 -15.99 29.19
C LEU A 16 11.65 -14.77 29.75
N ALA A 17 12.55 -14.95 30.73
CA ALA A 17 13.39 -13.88 31.27
C ALA A 17 14.34 -13.31 30.21
N ASP A 18 14.80 -14.13 29.26
CA ASP A 18 15.63 -13.67 28.14
C ASP A 18 14.86 -12.69 27.25
N LEU A 19 13.58 -12.96 26.98
CA LEU A 19 12.73 -12.06 26.19
C LEU A 19 12.43 -10.77 26.95
N GLN A 20 12.20 -10.83 28.26
CA GLN A 20 11.98 -9.63 29.08
C GLN A 20 13.24 -8.73 29.10
N ARG A 21 14.43 -9.32 29.27
CA ARG A 21 15.71 -8.60 29.18
C ARG A 21 15.92 -8.01 27.78
N ALA A 22 15.61 -8.77 26.73
CA ALA A 22 15.72 -8.29 25.35
C ALA A 22 14.81 -7.08 25.11
N ILE A 23 13.56 -7.11 25.60
CA ILE A 23 12.62 -5.98 25.52
C ILE A 23 13.19 -4.74 26.20
N THR A 24 13.71 -4.84 27.42
CA THR A 24 14.29 -3.70 28.14
C THR A 24 15.46 -3.07 27.38
N VAL A 25 16.38 -3.89 26.86
CA VAL A 25 17.52 -3.42 26.06
C VAL A 25 17.06 -2.72 24.78
N LEU A 26 16.05 -3.28 24.10
CA LEU A 26 15.51 -2.70 22.86
C LEU A 26 14.75 -1.39 23.12
N GLN A 27 14.02 -1.30 24.22
CA GLN A 27 13.38 -0.06 24.66
C GLN A 27 14.41 1.04 24.94
N GLN A 28 15.47 0.71 25.66
CA GLN A 28 16.57 1.64 25.93
C GLN A 28 17.23 2.09 24.64
N LEU A 29 17.55 1.18 23.72
CA LEU A 29 18.15 1.52 22.42
C LEU A 29 17.27 2.46 21.58
N VAL A 30 15.96 2.23 21.58
CA VAL A 30 15.02 3.08 20.83
C VAL A 30 14.91 4.49 21.44
N ARG A 31 14.97 4.62 22.78
CA ARG A 31 14.94 5.90 23.52
C ARG A 31 16.27 6.64 23.48
N SER A 32 17.37 5.93 23.71
CA SER A 32 18.71 6.52 23.67
C SER A 32 19.05 7.08 22.30
N MET A 33 18.37 6.65 21.24
CA MET A 33 18.50 7.20 19.89
C MET A 33 17.38 8.19 19.50
N SER A 34 16.40 8.44 20.38
CA SER A 34 15.46 9.57 20.23
C SER A 34 16.03 10.86 20.81
N ASP A 35 16.86 10.77 21.84
CA ASP A 35 17.40 11.93 22.58
C ASP A 35 18.66 12.54 21.93
N TRP A 36 19.09 12.03 20.77
CA TRP A 36 20.23 12.55 19.98
C TRP A 36 19.89 13.79 19.14
N ASP A 37 18.84 14.52 19.52
CA ASP A 37 18.29 15.62 18.73
C ASP A 37 18.84 17.00 19.13
N ASP A 38 20.10 17.10 19.60
CA ASP A 38 20.70 18.43 19.83
C ASP A 38 22.22 18.56 19.66
N GLY A 39 22.93 17.54 19.17
CA GLY A 39 24.37 17.72 18.98
C GLY A 39 25.14 16.55 18.39
N TYR A 40 25.85 16.87 17.32
CA TYR A 40 27.13 16.27 16.90
C TYR A 40 27.13 14.89 16.24
N ARG A 41 27.66 14.94 15.00
CA ARG A 41 28.62 14.02 14.34
C ARG A 41 28.53 12.53 14.68
N GLU A 42 28.03 11.80 13.68
CA GLU A 42 28.51 10.50 13.15
C GLU A 42 27.33 9.62 12.71
N GLY A 43 27.37 9.15 11.46
CA GLY A 43 26.66 7.97 10.99
C GLY A 43 25.15 8.07 10.73
N LEU A 44 24.72 7.54 9.58
CA LEU A 44 23.34 7.14 9.24
C LEU A 44 22.80 5.95 10.10
N GLY A 45 23.31 5.84 11.33
CA GLY A 45 23.05 4.79 12.31
C GLY A 45 21.80 4.91 13.21
N PRO A 46 21.07 6.04 13.33
CA PRO A 46 19.93 6.09 14.26
C PRO A 46 18.61 5.47 13.76
N ILE A 47 18.05 5.87 12.61
CA ILE A 47 16.66 5.53 12.24
C ILE A 47 16.50 4.07 11.79
N SER A 48 17.38 3.57 10.92
CA SER A 48 17.35 2.17 10.46
C SER A 48 17.61 1.19 11.60
N VAL A 49 18.47 1.56 12.56
CA VAL A 49 18.71 0.79 13.78
C VAL A 49 17.52 0.87 14.72
N ARG A 50 16.91 2.04 14.91
CA ARG A 50 15.66 2.20 15.70
C ARG A 50 14.53 1.37 15.13
N PHE A 51 14.35 1.35 13.80
CA PHE A 51 13.34 0.51 13.17
C PHE A 51 13.65 -0.98 13.31
N ARG A 52 14.90 -1.39 13.11
CA ARG A 52 15.30 -2.79 13.35
C ARG A 52 15.11 -3.19 14.81
N ALA A 53 15.43 -2.30 15.74
CA ALA A 53 15.24 -2.49 17.17
C ALA A 53 13.76 -2.57 17.53
N SER A 54 12.91 -1.70 17.00
CA SER A 54 11.46 -1.75 17.22
C SER A 54 10.85 -3.03 16.63
N ARG A 55 11.32 -3.52 15.47
CA ARG A 55 10.91 -4.83 14.92
C ARG A 55 11.29 -5.99 15.84
N ASN A 56 12.52 -6.03 16.33
CA ASN A 56 12.94 -7.05 17.28
C ASN A 56 12.15 -6.96 18.60
N TRP A 57 11.81 -5.73 19.02
CA TRP A 57 11.00 -5.50 20.20
C TRP A 57 9.58 -6.04 20.00
N ILE A 58 8.96 -5.77 18.85
CA ILE A 58 7.67 -6.34 18.46
C ILE A 58 7.72 -7.87 18.54
N LEU A 59 8.76 -8.51 17.97
CA LEU A 59 8.90 -9.97 17.99
C LEU A 59 8.96 -10.54 19.41
N CYS A 60 9.78 -9.93 20.28
CA CYS A 60 9.91 -10.36 21.68
C CYS A 60 8.61 -10.10 22.47
N ALA A 61 8.06 -8.89 22.36
CA ALA A 61 6.85 -8.47 23.05
C ALA A 61 5.65 -9.34 22.66
N ARG A 62 5.55 -9.72 21.39
CA ARG A 62 4.48 -10.60 20.89
C ARG A 62 4.54 -11.99 21.50
N ARG A 63 5.74 -12.61 21.57
CA ARG A 63 5.92 -13.98 22.10
C ARG A 63 5.43 -14.11 23.55
N ILE A 64 5.56 -13.06 24.36
CA ILE A 64 5.16 -13.07 25.77
C ILE A 64 3.91 -12.24 26.07
N ARG A 65 3.19 -11.77 25.04
CA ARG A 65 2.03 -10.84 25.18
C ARG A 65 2.34 -9.63 26.07
N HIS A 66 3.53 -9.05 25.90
CA HIS A 66 4.00 -7.92 26.70
C HIS A 66 3.12 -6.68 26.45
N PRO A 67 2.73 -5.91 27.49
CA PRO A 67 1.83 -4.75 27.36
C PRO A 67 2.38 -3.64 26.46
N SER A 68 3.70 -3.64 26.23
CA SER A 68 4.34 -2.64 25.36
C SER A 68 4.25 -2.95 23.85
N LEU A 69 3.53 -3.99 23.43
CA LEU A 69 3.46 -4.42 22.03
C LEU A 69 2.94 -3.30 21.11
N LEU A 70 1.81 -2.69 21.47
CA LEU A 70 1.23 -1.59 20.67
C LEU A 70 2.17 -0.39 20.59
N ARG A 71 2.88 -0.07 21.69
CA ARG A 71 3.89 0.99 21.70
C ARG A 71 5.04 0.69 20.74
N ALA A 72 5.50 -0.55 20.69
CA ALA A 72 6.57 -0.97 19.79
C ALA A 72 6.13 -0.84 18.31
N HIS A 73 4.88 -1.24 18.00
CA HIS A 73 4.28 -1.06 16.68
C HIS A 73 4.13 0.41 16.29
N SER A 74 3.58 1.24 17.18
CA SER A 74 3.44 2.69 16.97
C SER A 74 4.78 3.34 16.60
N ILE A 75 5.84 3.03 17.35
CA ILE A 75 7.19 3.53 17.04
C ILE A 75 7.66 3.03 15.68
N ALA A 76 7.52 1.74 15.38
CA ALA A 76 7.94 1.19 14.10
C ALA A 76 7.23 1.86 12.91
N ILE A 77 5.91 2.04 13.01
CA ILE A 77 5.10 2.67 11.97
C ILE A 77 5.46 4.14 11.79
N ASN A 78 5.69 4.88 12.89
CA ASN A 78 6.09 6.30 12.81
C ASN A 78 7.48 6.51 12.22
N LEU A 79 8.35 5.49 12.22
CA LEU A 79 9.65 5.54 11.56
C LEU A 79 9.58 5.21 10.06
N LEU A 80 8.52 4.56 9.58
CA LEU A 80 8.39 4.15 8.18
C LEU A 80 8.45 5.31 7.16
N PRO A 81 7.81 6.49 7.38
CA PRO A 81 7.95 7.59 6.45
C PRO A 81 9.42 7.97 6.27
N GLN A 82 10.15 8.10 7.37
CA GLN A 82 11.56 8.47 7.34
C GLN A 82 12.42 7.41 6.64
N LEU A 83 12.13 6.12 6.85
CA LEU A 83 12.81 5.00 6.18
C LEU A 83 12.64 5.00 4.65
N ALA A 84 11.45 5.36 4.15
CA ALA A 84 11.19 5.43 2.71
C ALA A 84 12.09 6.46 2.01
N TRP A 85 12.47 7.52 2.75
CA TRP A 85 13.34 8.59 2.28
C TRP A 85 14.81 8.39 2.66
N ILE A 86 15.21 7.28 3.30
CA ILE A 86 16.63 6.96 3.48
C ILE A 86 17.11 6.45 2.13
N GLY A 87 17.74 7.32 1.32
CA GLY A 87 18.84 7.15 0.35
C GLY A 87 19.27 5.77 -0.10
N LEU A 88 18.32 4.87 -0.22
CA LEU A 88 18.48 3.50 -0.61
C LEU A 88 18.16 3.45 -2.10
N SER A 89 18.82 2.53 -2.80
CA SER A 89 18.42 2.24 -4.17
C SER A 89 16.93 1.94 -4.25
N LEU A 90 16.35 2.11 -5.43
CA LEU A 90 14.96 1.72 -5.66
C LEU A 90 14.71 0.25 -5.21
N ALA A 91 15.64 -0.67 -5.47
CA ALA A 91 15.57 -2.06 -5.02
C ALA A 91 15.61 -2.22 -3.48
N HIS A 92 16.49 -1.51 -2.77
CA HIS A 92 16.55 -1.55 -1.31
C HIS A 92 15.36 -0.84 -0.65
N ARG A 93 14.87 0.27 -1.25
CA ARG A 93 13.61 0.91 -0.87
C ARG A 93 12.46 -0.07 -0.98
N TYR A 94 12.34 -0.80 -2.10
CA TYR A 94 11.31 -1.84 -2.25
C TYR A 94 11.42 -2.95 -1.18
N ALA A 95 12.63 -3.40 -0.86
CA ALA A 95 12.83 -4.42 0.17
C ALA A 95 12.44 -3.92 1.58
N GLU A 96 12.79 -2.69 1.94
CA GLU A 96 12.39 -2.07 3.20
C GLU A 96 10.89 -1.74 3.24
N LEU A 97 10.31 -1.28 2.13
CA LEU A 97 8.86 -1.04 2.00
C LEU A 97 8.07 -2.35 2.13
N LYS A 98 8.56 -3.46 1.57
CA LYS A 98 7.96 -4.78 1.76
C LYS A 98 7.98 -5.18 3.23
N ARG A 99 9.12 -5.03 3.91
CA ARG A 99 9.24 -5.29 5.36
C ARG A 99 8.33 -4.35 6.17
N GLY A 100 8.19 -3.10 5.76
CA GLY A 100 7.29 -2.12 6.37
C GLY A 100 5.82 -2.49 6.22
N ALA A 101 5.42 -2.98 5.04
CA ALA A 101 4.06 -3.45 4.79
C ALA A 101 3.69 -4.63 5.70
N ASP A 102 4.62 -5.55 5.96
CA ASP A 102 4.40 -6.64 6.92
C ASP A 102 4.23 -6.11 8.35
N VAL A 103 5.08 -5.16 8.77
CA VAL A 103 4.98 -4.53 10.11
C VAL A 103 3.63 -3.84 10.31
N VAL A 104 3.11 -3.16 9.28
CA VAL A 104 1.82 -2.45 9.33
C VAL A 104 0.65 -3.43 9.47
N ARG A 105 0.62 -4.51 8.69
CA ARG A 105 -0.45 -5.53 8.77
C ARG A 105 -0.46 -6.24 10.12
N GLU A 106 0.73 -6.56 10.64
CA GLU A 106 0.89 -7.13 11.98
C GLU A 106 0.49 -6.14 13.08
N ALA A 107 0.78 -4.85 12.89
CA ALA A 107 0.36 -3.81 13.82
C ALA A 107 -1.17 -3.72 13.88
N ALA A 108 -1.83 -3.70 12.72
CA ALA A 108 -3.29 -3.70 12.64
C ALA A 108 -3.89 -4.92 13.35
N ALA A 109 -3.33 -6.11 13.12
CA ALA A 109 -3.74 -7.32 13.83
C ALA A 109 -3.54 -7.21 15.35
N ALA A 110 -2.44 -6.63 15.82
CA ALA A 110 -2.19 -6.42 17.25
C ALA A 110 -3.15 -5.40 17.88
N ALA A 111 -3.51 -4.34 17.15
CA ALA A 111 -4.53 -3.38 17.56
C ALA A 111 -5.91 -4.05 17.69
N LEU A 112 -6.28 -4.90 16.73
CA LEU A 112 -7.52 -5.68 16.77
C LEU A 112 -7.54 -6.71 17.89
N ASP A 113 -6.43 -7.38 18.19
CA ASP A 113 -6.31 -8.29 19.34
C ASP A 113 -6.53 -7.54 20.67
N SER A 114 -6.25 -6.24 20.69
CA SER A 114 -6.38 -5.37 21.86
C SER A 114 -7.72 -4.61 21.89
N GLY A 115 -8.62 -4.84 20.92
CA GLY A 115 -9.93 -4.18 20.86
C GLY A 115 -9.91 -2.73 20.33
N PHE A 116 -8.92 -2.36 19.53
CA PHE A 116 -8.77 -1.01 18.96
C PHE A 116 -8.88 -1.02 17.41
N PRO A 117 -10.07 -1.22 16.82
CA PRO A 117 -10.23 -1.30 15.37
C PRO A 117 -10.02 0.03 14.64
N GLU A 118 -10.31 1.17 15.26
CA GLU A 118 -10.03 2.51 14.72
C GLU A 118 -8.53 2.71 14.52
N LEU A 119 -7.73 2.35 15.53
CA LEU A 119 -6.27 2.40 15.47
C LEU A 119 -5.72 1.46 14.39
N ALA A 120 -6.35 0.30 14.18
CA ALA A 120 -5.97 -0.60 13.10
C ALA A 120 -6.17 0.06 11.72
N VAL A 121 -7.28 0.76 11.50
CA VAL A 121 -7.53 1.54 10.27
C VAL A 121 -6.51 2.66 10.11
N GLU A 122 -6.22 3.43 11.17
CA GLU A 122 -5.22 4.50 11.16
C GLU A 122 -3.84 3.97 10.75
N TRP A 123 -3.39 2.86 11.33
CA TRP A 123 -2.10 2.25 11.00
C TRP A 123 -2.04 1.69 9.58
N LEU A 124 -3.11 1.04 9.11
CA LEU A 124 -3.20 0.55 7.72
C LEU A 124 -3.15 1.71 6.72
N GLU A 125 -3.86 2.80 7.01
CA GLU A 125 -3.83 4.01 6.20
C GLU A 125 -2.45 4.66 6.23
N GLN A 126 -1.84 4.83 7.40
CA GLN A 126 -0.52 5.44 7.55
C GLN A 126 0.55 4.65 6.79
N GLY A 127 0.57 3.32 6.94
CA GLY A 127 1.53 2.46 6.25
C GLY A 127 1.44 2.55 4.73
N ARG A 128 0.23 2.63 4.19
CA ARG A 128 -0.01 2.72 2.74
C ARG A 128 0.20 4.12 2.20
N SER A 129 -0.06 5.15 3.00
CA SER A 129 0.25 6.55 2.68
C SER A 129 1.74 6.82 2.50
N ILE A 130 2.61 5.92 2.99
CA ILE A 130 4.06 6.02 2.82
C ILE A 130 4.50 5.42 1.49
N VAL A 131 3.96 4.25 1.13
CA VAL A 131 4.25 3.56 -0.14
C VAL A 131 3.59 4.29 -1.32
N TRP A 132 2.37 4.79 -1.14
CA TRP A 132 1.59 5.53 -2.14
C TRP A 132 1.70 7.05 -2.00
N GLY A 133 2.42 7.52 -0.97
CA GLY A 133 2.63 8.93 -0.67
C GLY A 133 3.27 9.70 -1.81
N GLU A 134 4.14 9.04 -2.59
CA GLU A 134 4.77 9.62 -3.79
C GLU A 134 3.81 9.83 -4.97
N LEU A 135 2.64 9.19 -5.01
CA LEU A 135 1.77 9.20 -6.20
C LEU A 135 0.34 9.71 -5.96
N LEU A 136 -0.23 9.50 -4.77
CA LEU A 136 -1.67 9.70 -4.52
C LEU A 136 -2.00 10.75 -3.46
N GLN A 137 -1.28 10.80 -2.33
CA GLN A 137 -1.51 11.85 -1.32
C GLN A 137 -0.92 13.20 -1.70
N LEU A 138 0.13 13.18 -2.53
CA LEU A 138 0.64 14.40 -3.13
C LEU A 138 -0.45 15.10 -3.91
N ARG A 139 -1.21 14.46 -4.83
CA ARG A 139 -2.14 15.22 -5.67
C ARG A 139 -3.08 16.15 -4.89
N GLY A 140 -3.86 15.66 -3.92
CA GLY A 140 -4.75 16.51 -3.13
C GLY A 140 -4.04 17.54 -2.24
N SER A 141 -3.16 17.08 -1.35
CA SER A 141 -2.52 17.96 -0.35
C SER A 141 -1.47 18.88 -0.98
N TYR A 142 -0.74 18.39 -1.97
CA TYR A 142 0.21 19.16 -2.77
C TYR A 142 -0.51 20.13 -3.70
N GLU A 143 -1.65 19.80 -4.31
CA GLU A 143 -2.41 20.79 -5.09
C GLU A 143 -2.90 21.93 -4.20
N GLN A 144 -3.40 21.62 -3.01
CA GLN A 144 -3.76 22.63 -2.01
C GLN A 144 -2.54 23.49 -1.62
N LEU A 145 -1.40 22.85 -1.32
CA LEU A 145 -0.16 23.55 -0.99
C LEU A 145 0.35 24.39 -2.18
N SER A 146 0.27 23.86 -3.40
CA SER A 146 0.70 24.52 -4.62
C SER A 146 -0.19 25.71 -4.97
N SER A 147 -1.48 25.65 -4.62
CA SER A 147 -2.42 26.76 -4.81
C SER A 147 -2.26 27.84 -3.74
N ALA A 148 -2.05 27.47 -2.48
CA ALA A 148 -2.00 28.43 -1.36
C ALA A 148 -0.58 28.97 -1.08
N HIS A 149 0.45 28.12 -1.22
CA HIS A 149 1.84 28.39 -0.87
C HIS A 149 2.80 27.81 -1.93
N PRO A 150 2.81 28.37 -3.16
CA PRO A 150 3.52 27.81 -4.31
C PRO A 150 5.04 27.62 -4.09
N ASP A 151 5.69 28.52 -3.34
CA ASP A 151 7.13 28.41 -3.05
C ASP A 151 7.47 27.20 -2.17
N HIS A 152 6.64 26.93 -1.15
CA HIS A 152 6.83 25.76 -0.29
C HIS A 152 6.60 24.47 -1.09
N ALA A 153 5.58 24.45 -1.95
CA ALA A 153 5.30 23.32 -2.84
C ALA A 153 6.46 23.08 -3.81
N ARG A 154 7.01 24.14 -4.42
CA ARG A 154 8.15 24.07 -5.33
C ARG A 154 9.39 23.55 -4.61
N ARG A 155 9.75 24.12 -3.45
CA ARG A 155 10.92 23.67 -2.66
C ARG A 155 10.78 22.21 -2.21
N LEU A 156 9.58 21.78 -1.82
CA LEU A 156 9.32 20.39 -1.44
C LEU A 156 9.53 19.43 -2.62
N ARG A 157 9.13 19.84 -3.83
CA ARG A 157 9.35 19.08 -5.07
C ARG A 157 10.85 19.01 -5.42
N GLU A 158 11.56 20.13 -5.35
CA GLU A 158 13.02 20.20 -5.58
C GLU A 158 13.78 19.27 -4.62
N LEU A 159 13.47 19.33 -3.32
CA LEU A 159 14.11 18.48 -2.31
C LEU A 159 13.80 17.00 -2.51
N SER A 160 12.56 16.66 -2.92
CA SER A 160 12.19 15.27 -3.22
C SER A 160 12.99 14.75 -4.41
N ALA A 161 13.11 15.52 -5.49
CA ALA A 161 13.90 15.15 -6.67
C ALA A 161 15.40 15.02 -6.35
N ALA A 162 15.96 15.91 -5.54
CA ALA A 162 17.36 15.84 -5.11
C ALA A 162 17.63 14.61 -4.22
N LEU A 163 16.69 14.21 -3.36
CA LEU A 163 16.78 12.99 -2.56
C LEU A 163 16.75 11.73 -3.45
N ASP A 164 15.90 11.71 -4.47
CA ASP A 164 15.83 10.60 -5.43
C ASP A 164 17.13 10.44 -6.21
N ASP A 165 17.70 11.54 -6.70
CA ASP A 165 18.98 11.56 -7.43
C ASP A 165 20.17 11.14 -6.54
N ALA A 166 20.22 11.63 -5.30
CA ALA A 166 21.22 11.23 -4.32
C ALA A 166 21.13 9.73 -3.99
N GLY A 167 19.91 9.18 -3.91
CA GLY A 167 19.65 7.75 -3.71
C GLY A 167 20.15 6.90 -4.88
N ALA A 168 19.87 7.32 -6.12
CA ALA A 168 20.36 6.64 -7.33
C ALA A 168 21.89 6.71 -7.47
N THR A 169 22.50 7.84 -7.09
CA THR A 169 23.96 8.01 -7.09
C THR A 169 24.65 7.09 -6.08
N ARG A 170 24.05 6.91 -4.90
CA ARG A 170 24.54 5.99 -3.87
C ARG A 170 24.53 4.54 -4.33
N GLU A 171 23.47 4.15 -5.06
CA GLU A 171 23.36 2.81 -5.64
C GLU A 171 24.50 2.52 -6.60
N LYS A 172 24.75 3.43 -7.56
CA LYS A 172 25.87 3.29 -8.50
C LYS A 172 27.20 3.12 -7.78
N ALA A 173 27.45 3.95 -6.76
CA ALA A 173 28.66 3.83 -5.94
C ALA A 173 28.75 2.48 -5.22
N LEU A 174 27.65 1.94 -4.67
CA LEU A 174 27.65 0.64 -3.99
C LEU A 174 27.83 -0.54 -4.97
N SER A 175 27.29 -0.46 -6.19
CA SER A 175 27.47 -1.51 -7.22
C SER A 175 28.90 -1.54 -7.77
N THR A 176 29.53 -0.38 -7.98
CA THR A 176 30.91 -0.29 -8.48
C THR A 176 31.94 -0.80 -7.48
N PHE A 177 31.64 -0.77 -6.17
CA PHE A 177 32.51 -1.35 -5.14
C PHE A 177 32.43 -2.88 -5.03
N SER A 178 31.41 -3.54 -5.62
CA SER A 178 31.28 -5.01 -5.63
C SER A 178 31.93 -5.68 -6.85
N GLU A 179 32.22 -4.92 -7.91
CA GLU A 179 33.02 -5.38 -9.05
C GLU A 179 34.42 -4.79 -8.93
N SER A 180 35.38 -5.59 -8.48
CA SER A 180 36.78 -5.18 -8.45
C SER A 180 37.32 -5.02 -9.87
N THR A 181 37.65 -3.80 -10.26
CA THR A 181 38.64 -3.54 -11.32
C THR A 181 39.64 -2.48 -10.87
N ASP A 182 40.90 -2.89 -10.80
CA ASP A 182 42.08 -2.04 -10.71
C ASP A 182 42.19 -1.18 -11.98
N ASP A 183 41.43 -0.08 -12.06
CA ASP A 183 41.56 0.87 -13.17
C ASP A 183 41.78 2.32 -12.68
N PRO A 184 42.88 3.02 -13.06
CA PRO A 184 43.28 4.30 -12.44
C PRO A 184 42.45 5.53 -12.83
N ILE A 185 41.31 5.38 -13.52
CA ILE A 185 40.57 6.50 -14.15
C ILE A 185 39.43 7.06 -13.25
N HIS A 186 39.11 6.44 -12.11
CA HIS A 186 37.98 6.85 -11.26
C HIS A 186 38.23 8.02 -10.29
N ARG A 187 38.77 9.15 -10.75
CA ARG A 187 38.97 10.36 -9.91
C ARG A 187 37.78 11.33 -9.82
N ALA A 188 36.64 11.03 -10.45
CA ALA A 188 35.46 11.92 -10.46
C ALA A 188 34.22 11.35 -9.75
N THR A 189 34.28 10.13 -9.21
CA THR A 189 33.13 9.53 -8.51
C THR A 189 33.13 9.96 -7.04
N PRO A 190 32.05 10.57 -6.52
CA PRO A 190 31.96 10.93 -5.11
C PRO A 190 32.10 9.67 -4.24
N THR A 191 32.85 9.80 -3.14
CA THR A 191 33.04 8.69 -2.20
C THR A 191 31.70 8.28 -1.57
N LEU A 192 31.57 7.00 -1.19
CA LEU A 192 30.36 6.48 -0.50
C LEU A 192 29.97 7.32 0.72
N GLN A 193 30.96 7.90 1.40
CA GLN A 193 30.78 8.78 2.55
C GLN A 193 30.24 10.17 2.15
N GLN A 194 30.76 10.77 1.09
CA GLN A 194 30.21 12.04 0.57
C GLN A 194 28.77 11.88 0.09
N VAL A 195 28.43 10.79 -0.60
CA VAL A 195 27.05 10.53 -1.03
C VAL A 195 26.13 10.32 0.16
N ALA A 196 26.61 9.63 1.20
CA ALA A 196 25.90 9.44 2.46
C ALA A 196 25.60 10.76 3.19
N ASP A 197 26.57 11.67 3.23
CA ASP A 197 26.46 12.96 3.91
C ASP A 197 25.55 13.96 3.16
N THR A 198 25.67 14.03 1.84
CA THR A 198 24.76 14.82 1.00
C THR A 198 23.32 14.38 1.19
N HIS A 199 23.07 13.06 1.15
CA HIS A 199 21.75 12.51 1.35
C HIS A 199 21.19 12.83 2.75
N ARG A 200 22.01 12.69 3.81
CA ARG A 200 21.62 13.05 5.18
C ARG A 200 21.20 14.52 5.28
N THR A 201 21.94 15.40 4.63
CA THR A 201 21.67 16.85 4.65
C THR A 201 20.34 17.17 3.99
N LEU A 202 20.06 16.59 2.82
CA LEU A 202 18.79 16.74 2.12
C LEU A 202 17.59 16.23 2.92
N ALA A 203 17.74 15.12 3.66
CA ALA A 203 16.68 14.59 4.52
C ALA A 203 16.34 15.54 5.68
N ILE A 204 17.37 16.14 6.30
CA ILE A 204 17.21 17.14 7.37
C ILE A 204 16.52 18.40 6.82
N GLU A 205 16.93 18.88 5.65
CA GLU A 205 16.28 20.04 5.01
C GLU A 205 14.81 19.77 4.70
N ARG A 206 14.48 18.57 4.22
CA ARG A 206 13.10 18.16 3.98
C ARG A 206 12.29 18.16 5.27
N ASP A 207 12.81 17.59 6.36
CA ASP A 207 12.10 17.55 7.64
C ASP A 207 11.84 18.96 8.20
N LYS A 208 12.81 19.86 8.09
CA LYS A 208 12.63 21.29 8.43
C LYS A 208 11.55 21.94 7.59
N LEU A 209 11.58 21.75 6.27
CA LEU A 209 10.54 22.29 5.38
C LEU A 209 9.15 21.75 5.72
N LEU A 210 9.03 20.46 6.05
CA LEU A 210 7.75 19.88 6.48
C LEU A 210 7.25 20.49 7.78
N GLN A 211 8.15 20.82 8.73
CA GLN A 211 7.78 21.54 9.94
C GLN A 211 7.31 22.97 9.64
N ASP A 212 7.99 23.67 8.71
CA ASP A 212 7.59 25.02 8.30
C ASP A 212 6.23 25.02 7.58
N ILE A 213 6.00 24.07 6.69
CA ILE A 213 4.67 23.88 6.05
C ILE A 213 3.60 23.66 7.12
N ARG A 214 3.87 22.87 8.16
CA ARG A 214 2.91 22.62 9.26
C ARG A 214 2.66 23.84 10.16
N ARG A 215 3.45 24.91 10.05
CA ARG A 215 3.18 26.18 10.72
C ARG A 215 2.24 27.08 9.90
N LEU A 216 2.00 26.75 8.63
CA LEU A 216 1.10 27.51 7.77
C LEU A 216 -0.37 27.25 8.15
N PRO A 217 -1.24 28.29 8.12
CA PRO A 217 -2.66 28.12 8.40
C PRO A 217 -3.32 27.08 7.48
N GLY A 218 -4.00 26.09 8.05
CA GLY A 218 -4.67 25.03 7.28
C GLY A 218 -3.76 23.86 6.88
N PHE A 219 -2.46 23.93 7.17
CA PHE A 219 -1.47 22.88 6.85
C PHE A 219 -0.90 22.20 8.10
N ASN A 220 -1.47 22.43 9.28
CA ASN A 220 -0.95 21.92 10.56
C ASN A 220 -0.80 20.38 10.61
N GLN A 221 -1.57 19.67 9.80
CA GLN A 221 -1.54 18.22 9.68
C GLN A 221 -0.94 17.74 8.35
N PHE A 222 -0.24 18.61 7.63
CA PHE A 222 0.34 18.29 6.33
C PHE A 222 1.29 17.09 6.43
N LEU A 223 0.95 16.03 5.68
CA LEU A 223 1.65 14.75 5.68
C LEU A 223 1.84 14.13 7.08
N LEU A 224 0.95 14.43 8.03
CA LEU A 224 0.87 13.70 9.31
C LEU A 224 -0.12 12.54 9.21
N PRO A 225 0.04 11.50 10.05
CA PRO A 225 -0.95 10.44 10.17
C PRO A 225 -2.33 11.01 10.48
N LYS A 226 -3.35 10.54 9.76
CA LYS A 226 -4.74 10.97 9.96
C LYS A 226 -5.38 10.14 11.07
N ALA A 227 -6.07 10.82 11.97
CA ALA A 227 -6.91 10.16 12.96
C ALA A 227 -8.16 9.56 12.29
N PHE A 228 -8.76 8.55 12.90
CA PHE A 228 -9.93 7.87 12.38
C PHE A 228 -11.11 8.82 12.13
N SER A 229 -11.29 9.82 13.00
CA SER A 229 -12.31 10.87 12.86
C SER A 229 -12.23 11.63 11.53
N GLN A 230 -11.03 11.69 10.93
CA GLN A 230 -10.79 12.30 9.63
C GLN A 230 -10.94 11.30 8.49
N LEU A 231 -10.55 10.04 8.73
CA LEU A 231 -10.62 8.96 7.75
C LEU A 231 -12.05 8.51 7.48
N ARG A 232 -12.94 8.53 8.49
CA ARG A 232 -14.35 8.14 8.29
C ARG A 232 -15.08 9.01 7.27
N ALA A 233 -14.67 10.28 7.13
CA ALA A 233 -15.26 11.19 6.13
C ALA A 233 -15.06 10.68 4.69
N SER A 234 -14.05 9.84 4.46
CA SER A 234 -13.81 9.19 3.17
C SER A 234 -14.88 8.17 2.76
N ALA A 235 -15.72 7.71 3.69
CA ALA A 235 -16.82 6.79 3.40
C ALA A 235 -18.11 7.51 2.95
N HIS A 236 -18.03 8.79 2.59
CA HIS A 236 -19.20 9.60 2.20
C HIS A 236 -19.89 9.12 0.91
N SER A 237 -19.17 8.41 0.03
CA SER A 237 -19.70 7.87 -1.24
C SER A 237 -20.17 6.41 -1.12
N GLY A 238 -20.11 5.82 0.08
CA GLY A 238 -20.42 4.42 0.35
C GLY A 238 -19.44 3.77 1.33
N PRO A 239 -19.76 2.59 1.87
CA PRO A 239 -18.91 1.89 2.82
C PRO A 239 -17.52 1.59 2.24
N VAL A 240 -16.48 1.76 3.06
CA VAL A 240 -15.12 1.36 2.72
C VAL A 240 -14.75 0.13 3.55
N VAL A 241 -14.43 -0.97 2.88
CA VAL A 241 -14.04 -2.23 3.51
C VAL A 241 -12.54 -2.42 3.37
N VAL A 242 -11.82 -2.25 4.47
CA VAL A 242 -10.39 -2.53 4.54
C VAL A 242 -10.18 -4.00 4.85
N LEU A 243 -9.54 -4.74 3.93
CA LEU A 243 -9.22 -6.15 4.14
C LEU A 243 -7.77 -6.30 4.59
N ASN A 244 -7.57 -6.83 5.79
CA ASN A 244 -6.26 -7.10 6.34
C ASN A 244 -5.96 -8.60 6.38
N ALA A 245 -4.80 -8.98 5.85
CA ALA A 245 -4.26 -10.33 6.02
C ALA A 245 -2.94 -10.24 6.79
N ALA A 246 -2.96 -10.61 8.06
CA ALA A 246 -1.80 -10.77 8.92
C ALA A 246 -1.54 -12.25 9.19
N GLU A 247 -0.34 -12.60 9.64
CA GLU A 247 0.10 -13.98 9.81
C GLU A 247 -0.84 -14.80 10.72
N ARG A 248 -1.36 -14.17 11.79
CA ARG A 248 -2.21 -14.84 12.79
C ARG A 248 -3.71 -14.67 12.58
N ARG A 249 -4.13 -13.70 11.77
CA ARG A 249 -5.55 -13.36 11.59
C ARG A 249 -5.80 -12.61 10.28
N CYS A 250 -6.96 -12.85 9.72
CA CYS A 250 -7.51 -12.07 8.63
C CYS A 250 -8.78 -11.37 9.11
N ASP A 251 -8.98 -10.14 8.65
CA ASP A 251 -10.05 -9.28 9.13
C ASP A 251 -10.58 -8.39 8.01
N ALA A 252 -11.86 -8.07 8.09
CA ALA A 252 -12.47 -6.96 7.37
C ALA A 252 -12.85 -5.85 8.36
N LEU A 253 -12.51 -4.62 8.01
CA LEU A 253 -12.80 -3.42 8.80
C LEU A 253 -13.66 -2.51 7.94
N ILE A 254 -14.89 -2.29 8.36
CA ILE A 254 -15.88 -1.53 7.61
C ILE A 254 -15.96 -0.13 8.20
N VAL A 255 -15.69 0.87 7.37
CA VAL A 255 -15.77 2.29 7.70
C VAL A 255 -17.01 2.88 7.05
N LEU A 256 -17.86 3.49 7.88
CA LEU A 256 -19.10 4.15 7.49
C LEU A 256 -19.04 5.62 7.88
N ALA A 257 -19.52 6.52 7.02
CA ALA A 257 -19.42 7.96 7.26
C ALA A 257 -20.24 8.43 8.47
N ASN A 258 -21.34 7.75 8.76
CA ASN A 258 -22.30 8.07 9.82
C ASN A 258 -22.02 7.36 11.15
N MET A 259 -20.90 6.64 11.28
CA MET A 259 -20.50 5.97 12.51
C MET A 259 -19.18 6.54 13.03
N ASP A 260 -19.07 6.66 14.36
CA ASP A 260 -17.84 7.09 15.05
C ASP A 260 -16.90 5.91 15.36
N HIS A 261 -17.29 4.69 14.99
CA HIS A 261 -16.53 3.47 15.23
C HIS A 261 -16.41 2.62 13.96
N VAL A 262 -15.43 1.72 13.95
CA VAL A 262 -15.23 0.73 12.87
C VAL A 262 -16.02 -0.53 13.17
N ILE A 263 -16.79 -1.02 12.20
CA ILE A 263 -17.39 -2.36 12.30
C ILE A 263 -16.30 -3.38 11.96
N HIS A 264 -15.87 -4.14 12.96
CA HIS A 264 -14.87 -5.17 12.81
C HIS A 264 -15.52 -6.53 12.54
N VAL A 265 -15.16 -7.14 11.40
CA VAL A 265 -15.60 -8.47 10.98
C VAL A 265 -14.39 -9.41 10.97
N PRO A 266 -14.23 -10.26 12.00
CA PRO A 266 -13.20 -11.30 12.00
C PRO A 266 -13.44 -12.29 10.86
N LEU A 267 -12.37 -12.75 10.19
CA LEU A 267 -12.45 -13.75 9.12
C LEU A 267 -11.74 -15.06 9.54
N PRO A 268 -12.25 -15.78 10.58
CA PRO A 268 -11.55 -16.92 11.17
C PRO A 268 -11.36 -18.11 10.20
N ASN A 269 -12.22 -18.20 9.19
CA ASN A 269 -12.16 -19.26 8.16
C ASN A 269 -11.23 -18.90 6.98
N PHE A 270 -10.52 -17.77 7.06
CA PHE A 270 -9.58 -17.31 6.06
C PHE A 270 -8.23 -17.00 6.72
N THR A 271 -7.16 -17.57 6.18
CA THR A 271 -5.81 -17.40 6.73
C THR A 271 -4.92 -16.67 5.74
N PHE A 272 -3.82 -16.12 6.24
CA PHE A 272 -2.77 -15.57 5.39
C PHE A 272 -2.30 -16.60 4.35
N GLN A 273 -2.03 -17.84 4.77
CA GLN A 273 -1.60 -18.90 3.87
C GLN A 273 -2.64 -19.19 2.79
N ARG A 274 -3.92 -19.28 3.16
CA ARG A 274 -5.01 -19.49 2.20
C ARG A 274 -5.06 -18.35 1.18
N SER A 275 -4.86 -17.11 1.61
CA SER A 275 -4.82 -15.96 0.70
C SER A 275 -3.64 -16.02 -0.30
N THR A 276 -2.47 -16.51 0.12
CA THR A 276 -1.31 -16.70 -0.76
C THR A 276 -1.47 -17.90 -1.69
N ASP A 277 -2.15 -18.95 -1.25
CA ASP A 277 -2.45 -20.13 -2.06
C ASP A 277 -3.41 -19.75 -3.20
N LEU A 278 -4.51 -19.05 -2.86
CA LEU A 278 -5.46 -18.54 -3.86
C LEU A 278 -4.80 -17.58 -4.86
N GLN A 279 -3.90 -16.71 -4.39
CA GLN A 279 -3.12 -15.84 -5.27
C GLN A 279 -2.24 -16.65 -6.23
N SER A 280 -1.61 -17.72 -5.75
CA SER A 280 -0.74 -18.58 -6.55
C SER A 280 -1.54 -19.36 -7.61
N ILE A 281 -2.72 -19.88 -7.23
CA ILE A 281 -3.66 -20.53 -8.16
C ILE A 281 -4.05 -19.55 -9.27
N LEU A 282 -4.46 -18.33 -8.91
CA LEU A 282 -4.82 -17.29 -9.89
C LEU A 282 -3.64 -16.92 -10.81
N LYS A 283 -2.43 -16.79 -10.26
CA LYS A 283 -1.23 -16.48 -11.06
C LYS A 283 -0.86 -17.61 -12.02
N SER A 284 -1.01 -18.87 -11.61
CA SER A 284 -0.85 -20.03 -12.50
C SER A 284 -1.85 -19.93 -13.64
N PHE A 285 -3.12 -19.75 -13.28
CA PHE A 285 -4.22 -19.64 -14.22
C PHE A 285 -3.99 -18.53 -15.26
N LEU A 286 -3.61 -17.32 -14.82
CA LEU A 286 -3.34 -16.20 -15.72
C LEU A 286 -2.13 -16.45 -16.62
N ARG A 287 -1.13 -17.21 -16.16
CA ARG A 287 0.03 -17.56 -16.98
C ARG A 287 -0.35 -18.54 -18.09
N ASP A 288 -1.13 -19.56 -17.75
CA ASP A 288 -1.57 -20.58 -18.71
C ASP A 288 -2.46 -19.95 -19.78
N ALA A 289 -3.38 -19.06 -19.38
CA ALA A 289 -4.22 -18.27 -20.29
C ALA A 289 -3.43 -17.32 -21.23
N LEU A 290 -2.22 -16.89 -20.85
CA LEU A 290 -1.34 -16.07 -21.70
C LEU A 290 -0.54 -16.91 -22.70
N VAL A 291 -0.26 -18.18 -22.38
CA VAL A 291 0.50 -19.11 -23.24
C VAL A 291 -0.39 -19.73 -24.33
N GLU A 292 -1.67 -19.99 -24.05
CA GLU A 292 -2.62 -20.63 -24.98
C GLU A 292 -3.23 -19.70 -26.05
N ARG A 293 -2.69 -18.49 -26.24
CA ARG A 293 -3.15 -17.52 -27.26
C ARG A 293 -2.86 -17.91 -28.72
N THR A 294 -2.61 -19.19 -29.01
CA THR A 294 -2.27 -19.74 -30.33
C THR A 294 -3.47 -20.16 -31.19
N GLY A 295 -4.71 -19.83 -30.80
CA GLY A 295 -5.82 -19.77 -31.77
C GLY A 295 -7.11 -20.50 -31.43
N GLN A 296 -7.25 -21.09 -30.24
CA GLN A 296 -8.54 -21.55 -29.75
C GLN A 296 -8.65 -21.18 -28.28
N ILE A 297 -9.57 -20.27 -27.94
CA ILE A 297 -10.03 -20.13 -26.56
C ILE A 297 -10.82 -21.41 -26.30
N GLU A 298 -10.16 -22.48 -25.84
CA GLU A 298 -10.89 -23.52 -25.13
C GLU A 298 -11.61 -22.81 -23.99
N ARG A 299 -12.95 -22.88 -23.99
CA ARG A 299 -13.77 -22.36 -22.90
C ARG A 299 -13.18 -22.88 -21.60
N TRP A 300 -12.59 -21.98 -20.82
CA TRP A 300 -12.04 -22.32 -19.52
C TRP A 300 -13.05 -23.13 -18.73
N ASP A 301 -12.61 -24.23 -18.11
CA ASP A 301 -13.47 -25.03 -17.25
C ASP A 301 -13.98 -24.15 -16.09
N ARG A 302 -15.30 -24.19 -15.87
CA ARG A 302 -15.98 -23.49 -14.76
C ARG A 302 -15.39 -23.88 -13.41
N GLY A 303 -14.94 -25.13 -13.26
CA GLY A 303 -14.31 -25.62 -12.02
C GLY A 303 -13.05 -24.84 -11.62
N THR A 304 -12.31 -24.31 -12.61
CA THR A 304 -11.05 -23.60 -12.35
C THR A 304 -11.27 -22.25 -11.69
N TRP A 305 -12.27 -21.47 -12.12
CA TRP A 305 -12.61 -20.19 -11.51
C TRP A 305 -13.23 -20.37 -10.13
N GLU A 306 -14.07 -21.39 -9.97
CA GLU A 306 -14.72 -21.70 -8.68
C GLU A 306 -13.72 -22.02 -7.57
N SER A 307 -12.56 -22.60 -7.93
CA SER A 307 -11.51 -22.98 -6.97
C SER A 307 -10.98 -21.82 -6.12
N PHE A 308 -11.06 -20.58 -6.64
CA PHE A 308 -10.65 -19.38 -5.91
C PHE A 308 -11.79 -18.39 -5.63
N LEU A 309 -12.84 -18.34 -6.45
CA LEU A 309 -13.99 -17.45 -6.21
C LEU A 309 -14.91 -17.95 -5.08
N SER A 310 -15.12 -19.27 -4.97
CA SER A 310 -16.02 -19.82 -3.94
C SER A 310 -15.45 -19.67 -2.52
N PRO A 311 -14.15 -19.92 -2.26
CA PRO A 311 -13.54 -19.62 -0.97
C PRO A 311 -13.56 -18.13 -0.62
N LEU A 312 -13.35 -17.25 -1.59
CA LEU A 312 -13.43 -15.80 -1.37
C LEU A 312 -14.83 -15.36 -0.98
N TRP A 313 -15.86 -15.93 -1.61
CA TRP A 313 -17.24 -15.67 -1.22
C TRP A 313 -17.49 -16.04 0.24
N LYS A 314 -17.39 -17.35 0.54
CA LYS A 314 -17.80 -17.92 1.83
C LYS A 314 -16.99 -17.41 3.02
N CYS A 315 -15.72 -17.11 2.81
CA CYS A 315 -14.80 -16.81 3.92
C CYS A 315 -14.48 -15.32 4.07
N VAL A 316 -14.85 -14.48 3.10
CA VAL A 316 -14.46 -13.06 3.08
C VAL A 316 -15.65 -12.18 2.74
N VAL A 317 -16.27 -12.38 1.59
CA VAL A 317 -17.26 -11.43 1.07
C VAL A 317 -18.63 -11.60 1.71
N GLU A 318 -19.13 -12.83 1.85
CA GLU A 318 -20.41 -13.13 2.50
C GLU A 318 -20.45 -12.57 3.95
N PRO A 319 -19.43 -12.79 4.82
CA PRO A 319 -19.38 -12.15 6.14
C PRO A 319 -19.44 -10.62 6.12
N VAL A 320 -18.87 -9.98 5.09
CA VAL A 320 -18.90 -8.51 4.94
C VAL A 320 -20.28 -8.02 4.49
N ILE A 321 -20.91 -8.73 3.55
CA ILE A 321 -22.26 -8.43 3.07
C ILE A 321 -23.28 -8.59 4.21
N ASP A 322 -23.16 -9.67 4.98
CA ASP A 322 -23.99 -9.92 6.17
C ASP A 322 -23.84 -8.81 7.22
N ALA A 323 -22.60 -8.39 7.49
CA ALA A 323 -22.33 -7.32 8.44
C ALA A 323 -22.87 -5.95 8.00
N LEU A 324 -22.97 -5.71 6.69
CA LEU A 324 -23.58 -4.52 6.09
C LEU A 324 -25.10 -4.60 6.01
N ALA A 325 -25.68 -5.77 6.30
CA ALA A 325 -27.10 -6.06 6.13
C ALA A 325 -27.63 -5.75 4.71
N PHE A 326 -26.79 -5.90 3.69
CA PHE A 326 -27.22 -5.72 2.31
C PHE A 326 -28.11 -6.88 1.88
N SER A 327 -29.26 -6.54 1.30
CA SER A 327 -30.26 -7.50 0.83
C SER A 327 -30.29 -7.54 -0.69
N THR A 328 -30.68 -8.68 -1.24
CA THR A 328 -30.87 -8.88 -2.68
C THR A 328 -32.17 -9.64 -2.95
N PRO A 329 -32.94 -9.30 -4.01
CA PRO A 329 -32.68 -8.23 -4.98
C PRO A 329 -32.97 -6.84 -4.38
N GLY A 330 -32.09 -5.86 -4.62
CA GLY A 330 -32.25 -4.50 -4.12
C GLY A 330 -31.46 -3.48 -4.96
N ASP A 331 -31.59 -2.20 -4.63
CA ASP A 331 -30.79 -1.14 -5.26
C ASP A 331 -29.31 -1.34 -4.93
N LEU A 332 -28.51 -1.63 -5.96
CA LEU A 332 -27.09 -1.92 -5.81
C LEU A 332 -26.35 -0.71 -5.27
N SER A 333 -26.00 -0.76 -3.98
CA SER A 333 -25.17 0.26 -3.34
C SER A 333 -23.70 0.09 -3.75
N ARG A 334 -22.98 1.21 -3.89
CA ARG A 334 -21.54 1.16 -4.14
C ARG A 334 -20.77 0.82 -2.86
N ILE A 335 -19.82 -0.09 -2.98
CA ILE A 335 -18.85 -0.41 -1.93
C ILE A 335 -17.42 -0.16 -2.43
N PHE A 336 -16.53 0.26 -1.54
CA PHE A 336 -15.12 0.44 -1.84
C PHE A 336 -14.27 -0.59 -1.11
N TRP A 337 -13.64 -1.49 -1.85
CA TRP A 337 -12.66 -2.45 -1.33
C TRP A 337 -11.30 -1.77 -1.20
N CYS A 338 -10.74 -1.77 0.01
CA CYS A 338 -9.38 -1.31 0.31
C CYS A 338 -8.52 -2.51 0.76
N PRO A 339 -8.14 -3.42 -0.17
CA PRO A 339 -7.42 -4.64 0.18
C PRO A 339 -5.96 -4.39 0.54
N THR A 340 -5.40 -5.20 1.42
CA THR A 340 -3.98 -5.19 1.78
C THR A 340 -3.33 -6.57 1.63
N GLY A 341 -2.00 -6.59 1.46
CA GLY A 341 -1.26 -7.84 1.33
C GLY A 341 -1.75 -8.68 0.14
N PRO A 342 -1.86 -10.02 0.29
CA PRO A 342 -2.33 -10.91 -0.77
C PRO A 342 -3.70 -10.58 -1.34
N PHE A 343 -4.61 -9.98 -0.55
CA PHE A 343 -5.95 -9.59 -1.02
C PHE A 343 -5.92 -8.63 -2.21
N VAL A 344 -4.85 -7.83 -2.37
CA VAL A 344 -4.71 -6.88 -3.48
C VAL A 344 -4.79 -7.55 -4.85
N PHE A 345 -4.43 -8.84 -4.91
CA PHE A 345 -4.39 -9.60 -6.16
C PHE A 345 -5.59 -10.53 -6.33
N LEU A 346 -6.54 -10.54 -5.39
CA LEU A 346 -7.69 -11.43 -5.42
C LEU A 346 -8.91 -10.70 -6.01
N PRO A 347 -9.68 -11.34 -6.91
CA PRO A 347 -10.83 -10.73 -7.57
C PRO A 347 -12.06 -10.72 -6.66
N ILE A 348 -11.98 -9.95 -5.57
CA ILE A 348 -13.04 -9.82 -4.55
C ILE A 348 -14.40 -9.44 -5.19
N HIS A 349 -14.40 -8.55 -6.18
CA HIS A 349 -15.60 -8.14 -6.95
C HIS A 349 -16.24 -9.25 -7.78
N ALA A 350 -15.57 -10.38 -7.96
CA ALA A 350 -16.10 -11.56 -8.65
C ALA A 350 -16.32 -12.74 -7.68
N ALA A 351 -16.14 -12.53 -6.36
CA ALA A 351 -16.40 -13.57 -5.39
C ALA A 351 -17.86 -14.02 -5.48
N GLY A 352 -18.05 -15.32 -5.60
CA GLY A 352 -19.38 -15.91 -5.65
C GLY A 352 -19.35 -17.42 -5.83
N LEU A 353 -20.54 -18.01 -5.75
CA LEU A 353 -20.80 -19.42 -6.04
C LEU A 353 -21.39 -19.52 -7.45
N TYR A 354 -20.72 -20.28 -8.32
CA TYR A 354 -21.04 -20.37 -9.76
C TYR A 354 -21.56 -21.75 -10.20
N ASP A 355 -21.58 -22.73 -9.28
CA ASP A 355 -22.21 -24.03 -9.50
C ASP A 355 -23.68 -23.82 -9.93
N ALA A 356 -24.16 -24.66 -10.86
CA ALA A 356 -25.51 -24.57 -11.45
C ALA A 356 -26.64 -24.47 -10.40
N LYS A 357 -26.43 -25.03 -9.20
CA LYS A 357 -27.39 -24.94 -8.08
C LYS A 357 -27.53 -23.53 -7.48
N TYR A 358 -26.59 -22.62 -7.73
CA TYR A 358 -26.58 -21.23 -7.28
C TYR A 358 -26.88 -20.25 -8.43
N SER A 359 -27.81 -20.63 -9.31
CA SER A 359 -28.24 -19.81 -10.44
C SER A 359 -29.13 -18.63 -10.03
N ALA A 360 -29.83 -18.72 -8.89
CA ALA A 360 -30.60 -17.61 -8.34
C ALA A 360 -29.66 -16.52 -7.75
N PRO A 361 -30.07 -15.23 -7.82
CA PRO A 361 -29.37 -14.14 -7.14
C PRO A 361 -29.18 -14.41 -5.65
N GLY A 362 -28.12 -13.87 -5.06
CA GLY A 362 -27.83 -13.99 -3.62
C GLY A 362 -26.58 -14.78 -3.29
N HIS A 363 -25.79 -15.15 -4.29
CA HIS A 363 -24.61 -15.98 -4.09
C HIS A 363 -23.35 -15.37 -4.72
N LYS A 364 -23.44 -14.16 -5.26
CA LYS A 364 -22.35 -13.46 -5.93
C LYS A 364 -22.36 -12.02 -5.49
N VAL A 365 -21.18 -11.44 -5.28
CA VAL A 365 -21.08 -10.08 -4.71
C VAL A 365 -21.78 -9.02 -5.54
N PHE A 366 -21.78 -9.18 -6.86
CA PHE A 366 -22.45 -8.27 -7.77
C PHE A 366 -23.99 -8.40 -7.75
N ASP A 367 -24.55 -9.41 -7.07
CA ASP A 367 -25.99 -9.49 -6.78
C ASP A 367 -26.40 -8.49 -5.68
N PHE A 368 -25.43 -7.96 -4.90
CA PHE A 368 -25.65 -7.10 -3.75
C PHE A 368 -25.10 -5.68 -3.94
N VAL A 369 -23.92 -5.54 -4.56
CA VAL A 369 -23.18 -4.26 -4.56
C VAL A 369 -22.44 -3.98 -5.87
N VAL A 370 -22.30 -2.68 -6.16
CA VAL A 370 -21.34 -2.20 -7.16
C VAL A 370 -19.96 -2.07 -6.52
N SER A 371 -19.04 -2.95 -6.91
CA SER A 371 -17.69 -2.98 -6.35
C SER A 371 -16.78 -1.92 -6.97
N SER A 372 -16.07 -1.16 -6.14
CA SER A 372 -14.96 -0.27 -6.52
C SER A 372 -13.72 -0.59 -5.68
N TYR A 373 -12.52 -0.32 -6.18
CA TYR A 373 -11.28 -0.54 -5.43
C TYR A 373 -10.59 0.78 -5.15
N VAL A 374 -10.05 0.91 -3.94
CA VAL A 374 -9.25 2.07 -3.55
C VAL A 374 -7.94 1.65 -2.91
N PRO A 375 -6.84 2.34 -3.20
CA PRO A 375 -5.56 2.00 -2.61
C PRO A 375 -5.43 2.54 -1.17
N THR A 376 -6.15 3.58 -0.78
CA THR A 376 -6.18 4.15 0.57
C THR A 376 -7.52 4.86 0.80
N LEU A 377 -7.91 5.06 2.07
CA LEU A 377 -9.10 5.83 2.41
C LEU A 377 -8.95 7.29 1.97
N SER A 378 -7.73 7.84 2.06
CA SER A 378 -7.48 9.23 1.67
C SER A 378 -7.84 9.56 0.23
N VAL A 379 -7.84 8.60 -0.70
CA VAL A 379 -8.25 8.85 -2.09
C VAL A 379 -9.71 9.29 -2.18
N LEU A 380 -10.56 8.78 -1.28
CA LEU A 380 -11.98 9.11 -1.21
C LEU A 380 -12.29 10.31 -0.30
N ALA A 381 -11.26 11.00 0.21
CA ALA A 381 -11.51 12.18 1.03
C ALA A 381 -12.28 13.23 0.21
N PRO A 382 -13.29 13.91 0.77
CA PRO A 382 -14.10 14.88 0.04
C PRO A 382 -13.28 15.97 -0.68
N SER A 383 -12.17 16.38 -0.07
CA SER A 383 -11.24 17.36 -0.64
C SER A 383 -10.54 16.90 -1.94
N ASN A 384 -10.50 15.60 -2.19
CA ASN A 384 -9.83 14.99 -3.34
C ASN A 384 -10.81 14.69 -4.48
N ILE A 385 -12.11 14.66 -4.21
CA ILE A 385 -13.13 14.39 -5.20
C ILE A 385 -13.56 15.72 -5.83
N ARG A 386 -13.00 16.01 -7.01
CA ARG A 386 -13.48 17.09 -7.87
C ARG A 386 -14.66 16.56 -8.68
N VAL A 387 -15.87 16.97 -8.33
CA VAL A 387 -17.03 16.74 -9.20
C VAL A 387 -16.96 17.76 -10.33
N ALA A 388 -16.41 17.35 -11.47
CA ALA A 388 -16.50 18.12 -12.69
C ALA A 388 -17.95 18.03 -13.22
N HIS A 389 -18.74 19.07 -13.00
CA HIS A 389 -20.01 19.25 -13.70
C HIS A 389 -19.73 19.78 -15.10
N SER A 390 -19.22 18.92 -15.98
CA SER A 390 -19.13 19.23 -17.42
C SER A 390 -20.30 18.56 -18.13
N SER A 391 -21.16 19.35 -18.76
CA SER A 391 -22.17 18.86 -19.71
C SER A 391 -21.55 18.38 -21.03
N ASP A 392 -20.29 18.75 -21.30
CA ASP A 392 -19.54 18.34 -22.48
C ASP A 392 -18.66 17.14 -22.14
N LEU A 393 -19.26 15.94 -22.14
CA LEU A 393 -18.52 14.69 -22.04
C LEU A 393 -17.70 14.51 -23.31
N ARG A 394 -16.36 14.54 -23.20
CA ARG A 394 -15.45 14.18 -24.28
C ARG A 394 -14.81 12.83 -23.98
N LEU A 395 -14.85 11.92 -24.95
CA LEU A 395 -14.31 10.57 -24.81
C LEU A 395 -13.02 10.43 -25.60
N LEU A 396 -11.94 9.99 -24.94
CA LEU A 396 -10.68 9.62 -25.60
C LEU A 396 -10.60 8.10 -25.72
N LEU A 397 -10.62 7.59 -26.94
CA LEU A 397 -10.40 6.17 -27.21
C LEU A 397 -8.95 5.93 -27.66
N VAL A 398 -8.27 5.00 -26.97
CA VAL A 398 -6.89 4.63 -27.26
C VAL A 398 -6.83 3.13 -27.55
N GLY A 399 -6.61 2.78 -28.81
CA GLY A 399 -6.32 1.42 -29.25
C GLY A 399 -4.82 1.15 -29.30
N GLN A 400 -4.38 0.00 -28.79
CA GLN A 400 -3.02 -0.46 -29.03
C GLN A 400 -2.91 -0.99 -30.47
N PRO A 401 -2.05 -0.40 -31.33
CA PRO A 401 -1.80 -0.92 -32.67
C PRO A 401 -1.04 -2.27 -32.61
N PRO A 402 -0.99 -3.03 -33.71
CA PRO A 402 -0.06 -4.15 -33.85
C PRO A 402 1.35 -3.68 -33.45
N SER A 403 1.96 -4.38 -32.49
CA SER A 403 3.31 -4.08 -31.99
C SER A 403 4.26 -5.21 -32.36
N ASP A 404 5.39 -4.87 -32.97
CA ASP A 404 6.40 -5.84 -33.41
C ASP A 404 6.78 -6.81 -32.29
N GLY A 405 6.69 -8.12 -32.58
CA GLY A 405 7.05 -9.20 -31.65
C GLY A 405 5.99 -9.60 -30.63
N LEU A 406 4.79 -8.98 -30.63
CA LEU A 406 3.66 -9.36 -29.76
C LEU A 406 2.40 -9.68 -30.59
N ASN A 407 1.59 -10.63 -30.09
CA ASN A 407 0.36 -11.02 -30.76
C ASN A 407 -0.65 -9.88 -30.85
N HIS A 408 -1.35 -9.79 -31.98
CA HIS A 408 -2.38 -8.78 -32.25
C HIS A 408 -3.62 -8.97 -31.35
N LEU A 409 -4.11 -7.88 -30.76
CA LEU A 409 -5.39 -7.86 -30.03
C LEU A 409 -6.55 -7.70 -31.02
N GLN A 410 -7.07 -8.81 -31.55
CA GLN A 410 -8.03 -8.81 -32.67
C GLN A 410 -9.35 -8.08 -32.39
N GLY A 411 -9.84 -8.07 -31.15
CA GLY A 411 -11.10 -7.42 -30.79
C GLY A 411 -11.04 -5.88 -30.72
N VAL A 412 -9.86 -5.31 -30.51
CA VAL A 412 -9.71 -3.87 -30.21
C VAL A 412 -10.18 -2.99 -31.36
N ALA A 413 -9.92 -3.39 -32.61
CA ALA A 413 -10.36 -2.60 -33.77
C ALA A 413 -11.89 -2.54 -33.87
N HIS A 414 -12.56 -3.68 -33.68
CA HIS A 414 -14.02 -3.77 -33.72
C HIS A 414 -14.67 -3.02 -32.53
N GLU A 415 -14.13 -3.20 -31.32
CA GLU A 415 -14.63 -2.50 -30.12
C GLU A 415 -14.53 -0.98 -30.27
N LEU A 416 -13.45 -0.46 -30.84
CA LEU A 416 -13.29 0.97 -31.09
C LEU A 416 -14.30 1.50 -32.11
N GLU A 417 -14.57 0.73 -33.16
CA GLU A 417 -15.56 1.07 -34.18
C GLU A 417 -16.99 1.08 -33.61
N ASP A 418 -17.32 0.08 -32.78
CA ASP A 418 -18.61 0.00 -32.08
C ASP A 418 -18.80 1.20 -31.14
N ILE A 419 -17.80 1.51 -30.30
CA ILE A 419 -17.89 2.65 -29.37
C ILE A 419 -17.99 3.97 -30.14
N ASN A 420 -17.24 4.13 -31.23
CA ASN A 420 -17.30 5.32 -32.07
C ASN A 420 -18.68 5.52 -32.72
N THR A 421 -19.36 4.42 -33.04
CA THR A 421 -20.69 4.43 -33.67
C THR A 421 -21.79 4.71 -32.65
N HIS A 422 -21.65 4.28 -31.40
CA HIS A 422 -22.76 4.23 -30.43
C HIS A 422 -22.64 5.13 -29.20
N ALA A 423 -21.45 5.59 -28.81
CA ALA A 423 -21.27 6.20 -27.48
C ALA A 423 -21.59 7.70 -27.40
N LEU A 424 -21.20 8.52 -28.39
CA LEU A 424 -21.37 9.97 -28.37
C LEU A 424 -21.50 10.58 -29.78
N PRO A 425 -22.09 11.79 -29.92
CA PRO A 425 -22.00 12.57 -31.16
C PRO A 425 -20.53 12.75 -31.56
N SER A 426 -20.22 12.65 -32.85
CA SER A 426 -18.84 12.61 -33.37
C SER A 426 -17.98 13.83 -32.97
N SER A 427 -18.60 14.96 -32.62
CA SER A 427 -17.91 16.17 -32.14
C SER A 427 -17.25 16.02 -30.76
N ASN A 428 -17.65 15.01 -30.00
CA ASN A 428 -17.22 14.78 -28.62
C ASN A 428 -16.24 13.61 -28.49
N LEU A 429 -15.91 12.95 -29.60
CA LEU A 429 -15.05 11.78 -29.60
C LEU A 429 -13.66 12.15 -30.13
N LEU A 430 -12.66 11.90 -29.32
CA LEU A 430 -11.25 12.04 -29.66
C LEU A 430 -10.70 10.62 -29.83
N SER A 431 -10.40 10.20 -31.05
CA SER A 431 -9.75 8.91 -31.30
C SER A 431 -8.26 9.12 -31.51
N ALA A 432 -7.42 8.51 -30.67
CA ALA A 432 -5.98 8.48 -30.87
C ALA A 432 -5.56 7.03 -31.17
N LEU A 433 -5.38 6.71 -32.45
CA LEU A 433 -4.54 5.59 -32.83
C LEU A 433 -3.10 6.05 -32.63
N SER A 434 -2.37 5.44 -31.71
CA SER A 434 -0.94 5.69 -31.53
C SER A 434 -0.19 5.28 -32.81
N ARG A 435 -0.10 6.16 -33.79
CA ARG A 435 0.79 5.97 -34.93
C ARG A 435 2.22 6.06 -34.40
N LYS A 436 2.88 4.92 -34.20
CA LYS A 436 4.34 4.89 -34.24
C LYS A 436 4.75 5.22 -35.69
N SER A 437 4.89 6.50 -36.01
CA SER A 437 5.89 6.93 -36.98
C SER A 437 7.12 7.34 -36.18
N LEU A 438 7.89 6.35 -35.75
CA LEU A 438 9.30 6.58 -35.48
C LEU A 438 9.97 6.40 -36.85
N GLY A 439 10.22 7.54 -37.50
CA GLY A 439 11.16 7.62 -38.61
C GLY A 439 12.59 7.52 -38.11
#